data_AF-A0A2G9MX32-F1
#
_entry.id   AF-A0A2G9MX32-F1
#
_cell.length_a   1.000
_cell.length_b   1.000
_cell.length_c   1.000
_cell.angle_alpha   90.00
_cell.angle_beta   90.00
_cell.angle_gamma   90.00
#
_symmetry.space_group_name_H-M   'P 1'
#
loop_
_entity.id
_entity.type
_entity.pdbx_description
1 polymer ?
#
loop_
_entity_poly.entity_id
_entity_poly.type
_entity_poly.pdbx_seq_one_letter_code
_entity_poly.pdbx_strand_id
1 'polypeptide(L)' 'MSKVKYSTCYNSELYKLAKMSLPEIREYVNKKYPRSKANFFMKYKLQQYTLFLSNPQIHT' A
#
# COMPACT_ATOMS: atom_id res chain seq x y z
N MET A 1 -10.91 -24.26 1.08
CA MET A 1 -9.74 -23.53 1.62
C MET A 1 -9.33 -22.44 0.62
N SER A 2 -10.02 -21.28 0.61
CA SER A 2 -9.81 -20.22 -0.41
C SER A 2 -9.65 -18.82 0.20
N LYS A 3 -8.80 -18.68 1.24
CA LYS A 3 -8.49 -17.37 1.86
C LYS A 3 -7.05 -16.89 1.67
N VAL A 4 -6.14 -17.74 1.17
CA VAL A 4 -4.69 -17.45 1.26
C VAL A 4 -4.14 -16.67 0.05
N LYS A 5 -4.76 -16.78 -1.14
CA LYS A 5 -4.24 -16.12 -2.35
C LYS A 5 -4.48 -14.60 -2.41
N TYR A 6 -5.46 -14.07 -1.67
CA TYR A 6 -5.70 -12.62 -1.62
C TYR A 6 -4.67 -11.89 -0.76
N SER A 7 -4.13 -12.53 0.28
CA SER A 7 -3.20 -11.90 1.23
C SER A 7 -1.82 -11.63 0.60
N THR A 8 -1.29 -12.56 -0.18
CA THR A 8 0.04 -12.42 -0.80
C THR A 8 0.09 -11.35 -1.88
N CYS A 9 -0.95 -11.26 -2.73
CA CYS A 9 -1.02 -10.24 -3.78
C CYS A 9 -1.16 -8.83 -3.19
N TYR A 10 -2.03 -8.68 -2.18
CA TYR A 10 -2.21 -7.42 -1.45
C TYR A 10 -0.93 -6.97 -0.74
N ASN A 11 -0.24 -7.90 -0.09
CA ASN A 11 1.03 -7.61 0.57
C ASN A 11 2.13 -7.19 -0.41
N SER A 12 2.17 -7.72 -1.64
CA SER A 12 3.22 -7.36 -2.61
C SER A 12 3.13 -5.90 -3.10
N GLU A 13 1.93 -5.40 -3.36
CA GLU A 13 1.73 -3.99 -3.72
C GLU A 13 1.99 -3.10 -2.51
N LEU A 14 1.55 -3.54 -1.32
CA LEU A 14 1.84 -2.84 -0.08
C LEU A 14 3.35 -2.67 0.14
N TYR A 15 4.10 -3.75 -0.02
CA TYR A 15 5.54 -3.80 0.15
C TYR A 15 6.29 -2.98 -0.90
N LYS A 16 5.82 -3.00 -2.16
CA LYS A 16 6.38 -2.16 -3.23
C LYS A 16 6.26 -0.68 -2.90
N LEU A 17 5.09 -0.26 -2.44
CA LEU A 17 4.83 1.12 -2.06
C LEU A 17 5.52 1.52 -0.76
N ALA A 18 5.69 0.57 0.17
CA ALA A 18 6.44 0.79 1.41
C ALA A 18 7.93 1.12 1.16
N LYS A 19 8.48 0.69 0.02
CA LYS A 19 9.84 1.04 -0.43
C LYS A 19 9.92 2.35 -1.22
N MET A 20 8.79 3.01 -1.49
CA MET A 20 8.72 4.26 -2.26
C MET A 20 8.55 5.47 -1.34
N SER A 21 9.03 6.62 -1.77
CA SER A 21 8.83 7.88 -1.09
C SER A 21 7.38 8.37 -1.25
N LEU A 22 6.90 9.23 -0.34
CA LEU A 22 5.56 9.85 -0.45
C LEU A 22 5.26 10.49 -1.83
N PRO A 23 6.19 11.22 -2.47
CA PRO A 23 5.99 11.76 -3.82
C PRO A 23 5.80 10.65 -4.86
N GLU A 24 6.61 9.59 -4.80
CA GLU A 24 6.55 8.46 -5.72
C GLU A 24 5.24 7.68 -5.56
N ILE A 25 4.80 7.44 -4.32
CA ILE A 25 3.50 6.83 -4.03
C ILE A 25 2.38 7.69 -4.61
N ARG A 26 2.43 9.01 -4.41
CA ARG A 26 1.41 9.95 -4.93
C ARG A 26 1.37 9.91 -6.45
N GLU A 27 2.50 9.87 -7.13
CA GLU A 27 2.56 9.80 -8.58
C GLU A 27 2.03 8.45 -9.11
N TYR A 28 2.46 7.34 -8.49
CA TYR A 28 1.99 5.99 -8.80
C TYR A 28 0.47 5.86 -8.67
N VAL A 29 -0.08 6.32 -7.54
CA VAL A 29 -1.50 6.23 -7.23
C VAL A 29 -2.33 7.11 -8.17
N ASN A 30 -1.86 8.32 -8.50
CA ASN A 30 -2.55 9.20 -9.46
C ASN A 30 -2.48 8.67 -10.90
N LYS A 31 -1.43 7.94 -11.27
CA LYS A 31 -1.31 7.30 -12.59
C LYS A 31 -2.16 6.04 -12.72
N LYS A 32 -2.29 5.26 -11.63
CA LYS A 32 -2.96 3.96 -11.62
C LYS A 32 -4.47 4.05 -11.35
N TYR A 33 -4.91 5.08 -10.63
CA TYR A 33 -6.30 5.24 -10.22
C TYR A 33 -6.88 6.59 -10.61
N PRO A 34 -8.18 6.66 -10.93
CA PRO A 34 -8.86 7.94 -11.08
C PRO A 34 -8.79 8.76 -9.79
N ARG A 35 -8.83 10.09 -9.92
CA ARG A 35 -8.59 11.06 -8.83
C ARG A 35 -9.37 10.77 -7.54
N SER A 36 -10.61 10.31 -7.64
CA SER A 36 -11.45 9.94 -6.50
C SER A 36 -10.90 8.74 -5.71
N LYS A 37 -10.43 7.70 -6.42
CA LYS A 37 -9.81 6.51 -5.83
C LYS A 37 -8.39 6.82 -5.33
N ALA A 38 -7.66 7.69 -6.02
CA ALA A 38 -6.34 8.14 -5.58
C ALA A 38 -6.39 8.88 -4.23
N ASN A 39 -7.37 9.79 -4.06
CA ASN A 39 -7.59 10.48 -2.79
C ASN A 39 -8.02 9.51 -1.68
N PHE A 40 -8.92 8.56 -1.97
CA PHE A 40 -9.30 7.53 -1.01
C PHE A 40 -8.09 6.71 -0.55
N PHE A 41 -7.22 6.33 -1.49
CA PHE A 41 -6.01 5.59 -1.20
C PHE A 41 -5.05 6.38 -0.32
N MET A 42 -4.74 7.63 -0.69
CA MET A 42 -3.87 8.50 0.09
C MET A 42 -4.40 8.78 1.50
N LYS A 43 -5.72 8.82 1.68
CA LYS A 43 -6.34 9.11 2.98
C LYS A 43 -6.42 7.88 3.90
N TYR A 44 -6.81 6.73 3.36
CA TYR A 44 -7.14 5.55 4.18
C TYR A 44 -6.17 4.40 3.99
N LYS A 45 -5.68 4.17 2.76
CA LYS A 45 -4.72 3.09 2.50
C LYS A 45 -3.35 3.50 3.01
N LEU A 46 -2.88 4.73 2.73
CA LEU A 46 -1.56 5.24 3.16
C LEU A 46 -1.30 5.06 4.67
N GLN A 47 -2.31 5.32 5.50
CA GLN A 47 -2.22 5.14 6.96
C GLN A 47 -2.01 3.68 7.38
N GLN A 48 -2.53 2.72 6.60
CA GLN A 48 -2.27 1.30 6.83
C GLN A 48 -0.83 0.94 6.47
N TYR A 49 -0.18 1.66 5.53
CA TYR A 49 1.24 1.44 5.21
C TYR A 49 2.15 1.96 6.32
N THR A 50 1.87 3.13 6.89
CA THR A 50 2.66 3.62 8.02
C THR A 50 2.58 2.65 9.19
N LEU A 51 1.40 2.11 9.48
CA LEU A 51 1.23 1.02 10.46
C LEU A 51 2.03 -0.24 10.12
N PHE A 52 2.05 -0.66 8.85
CA PHE A 52 2.82 -1.82 8.39
C PHE A 52 4.34 -1.60 8.53
N LEU A 53 4.86 -0.43 8.14
CA LEU A 53 6.27 -0.05 8.29
C LEU A 53 6.70 0.12 9.76
N SER A 54 5.76 0.53 10.61
CA SER A 54 6.01 0.72 12.05
C SER A 54 6.06 -0.59 12.83
N ASN A 55 5.76 -1.74 12.18
CA ASN A 55 5.68 -3.02 12.86
C ASN A 55 6.97 -3.83 12.61
N PRO A 56 7.92 -3.85 13.56
CA PRO A 56 9.25 -4.45 13.36
C PRO A 56 9.22 -5.97 13.16
N GLN A 57 8.11 -6.64 13.51
CA GLN A 57 7.95 -8.10 13.35
C GLN A 57 7.75 -8.56 11.90
N ILE A 58 7.50 -7.65 10.96
CA ILE A 58 7.31 -8.01 9.54
C ILE A 58 8.66 -8.23 8.83
N HIS A 59 9.78 -7.92 9.50
CA HIS A 59 11.14 -7.96 8.94
C HIS A 59 12.05 -9.03 9.61
N THR A 60 11.49 -9.98 10.37
CA THR A 60 12.21 -11.16 10.91
C THR A 60 11.81 -12.43 10.20
#